data_AF-A0A4Q2AN27-F1
#
_entry.id   AF-A0A4Q2AN27-F1
#
_cell.length_a   1.000
_cell.length_b   1.000
_cell.length_c   1.000
_cell.angle_alpha   90.00
_cell.angle_beta   90.00
_cell.angle_gamma   90.00
#
_symmetry.space_group_name_H-M   'P 1'
#
loop_
_entity.id
_entity.type
_entity.pdbx_description
1 polymer ?
#
loop_
_entity_poly.entity_id
_entity_poly.type
_entity_poly.pdbx_seq_one_letter_code
_entity_poly.pdbx_strand_id
1 'polypeptide(L)'
;MTLDMAKEISMIQRTERGKQARQYFIQVEKRYKQNQLPQTPEEKLALTMQVANRLNDRMSRVEDDIDYIKNKSEIDSTQRYQLKAARNRKAVEVCGGKDSNFYKTKNAPRKVFRELEHDLKDTFVISRYEDLKKEDFDRAMTFVGNWYPSYPLKQEIERINAQTTLEV
;
A
#
# COMPACT_ATOMS: atom_id res chain seq x y z
N MET A 1 15.97 -11.97 65.67
CA MET A 1 16.09 -13.18 64.83
C MET A 1 16.14 -12.73 63.38
N THR A 2 17.16 -13.15 62.61
CA THR A 2 17.30 -12.74 61.19
C THR A 2 16.47 -13.65 60.27
N LEU A 3 16.22 -13.20 59.04
CA LEU A 3 15.47 -13.97 58.04
C LEU A 3 16.17 -15.30 57.71
N ASP A 4 17.49 -15.26 57.55
CA ASP A 4 18.31 -16.46 57.27
C ASP A 4 18.25 -17.46 58.42
N MET A 5 18.35 -16.97 59.67
CA MET A 5 18.22 -17.80 60.86
C MET A 5 16.83 -18.45 60.95
N ALA A 6 15.76 -17.71 60.64
CA ALA A 6 14.40 -18.25 60.64
C ALA A 6 14.21 -19.34 59.55
N LYS A 7 14.82 -19.14 58.38
CA LYS A 7 14.79 -20.09 57.28
C LYS A 7 15.55 -21.38 57.63
N GLU A 8 16.76 -21.28 58.17
CA GLU A 8 17.54 -22.43 58.64
C GLU A 8 16.79 -23.25 59.70
N ILE A 9 16.21 -22.58 60.71
CA ILE A 9 15.42 -23.25 61.75
C ILE A 9 14.22 -23.99 61.13
N SER A 10 13.51 -23.38 60.18
CA SER A 10 12.37 -24.01 59.51
C SER A 10 12.75 -25.22 58.65
N MET A 11 13.98 -25.26 58.12
CA MET A 11 14.49 -26.36 57.31
C MET A 11 14.83 -27.59 58.17
N ILE A 12 15.24 -27.38 59.42
CA ILE A 12 15.71 -28.43 60.34
C ILE A 12 14.57 -28.97 61.23
N GLN A 13 13.63 -28.12 61.64
CA GLN A 13 12.53 -28.52 62.52
C GLN A 13 11.57 -29.53 61.87
N ARG A 14 11.22 -30.58 62.63
CA ARG A 14 10.26 -31.63 62.21
C ARG A 14 8.82 -31.38 62.69
N THR A 15 8.50 -30.14 63.08
CA THR A 15 7.16 -29.76 63.55
C THR A 15 6.27 -29.35 62.37
N GLU A 16 4.94 -29.46 62.52
CA GLU A 16 4.00 -29.08 61.45
C GLU A 16 4.12 -27.58 61.08
N ARG A 17 4.34 -26.72 62.09
CA ARG A 17 4.60 -25.29 61.87
C ARG A 17 5.92 -25.03 61.13
N GLY A 18 6.98 -25.79 61.43
CA GLY A 18 8.25 -25.74 60.71
C GLY A 18 8.08 -26.16 59.24
N LYS A 19 7.32 -27.23 58.99
CA LYS A 19 6.98 -27.69 57.63
C LYS A 19 6.20 -26.64 56.83
N GLN A 20 5.21 -25.98 57.43
CA GLN A 20 4.46 -24.88 56.79
C GLN A 20 5.38 -23.71 56.43
N ALA A 21 6.24 -23.27 57.36
CA ALA A 21 7.20 -22.20 57.13
C ALA A 21 8.20 -22.56 56.01
N ARG A 22 8.73 -23.79 56.01
CA ARG A 22 9.61 -24.30 54.94
C ARG A 22 8.91 -24.27 53.57
N GLN A 23 7.67 -24.73 53.50
CA GLN A 23 6.90 -24.76 52.26
C GLN A 23 6.66 -23.33 51.72
N TYR A 24 6.41 -22.37 52.61
CA TYR A 24 6.27 -20.96 52.26
C TYR A 24 7.57 -20.39 51.68
N PHE A 25 8.72 -20.60 52.35
CA PHE A 25 10.02 -20.14 51.83
C PHE A 25 10.33 -20.74 50.45
N ILE A 26 10.08 -22.05 50.26
CA ILE A 26 10.27 -22.71 48.95
C ILE A 26 9.37 -22.08 47.88
N GLN A 27 8.11 -21.78 48.19
CA GLN A 27 7.20 -21.13 47.24
C GLN A 27 7.65 -19.72 46.87
N VAL A 28 8.08 -18.92 47.86
CA VAL A 28 8.62 -17.58 47.64
C VAL A 28 9.86 -17.63 46.74
N GLU A 29 10.79 -18.55 47.00
CA GLU A 29 11.99 -18.72 46.16
C GLU A 29 11.67 -19.17 44.74
N LYS A 30 10.71 -20.09 44.56
CA LYS A 30 10.26 -20.53 43.23
C LYS A 30 9.66 -19.38 42.43
N ARG A 31 8.79 -18.57 43.04
CA ARG A 31 8.20 -17.38 42.39
C ARG A 31 9.27 -16.34 42.06
N TYR A 32 10.22 -16.13 42.95
CA TYR A 32 11.32 -15.19 42.72
C TYR A 32 12.19 -15.63 41.54
N LYS A 33 12.57 -16.91 41.45
CA LYS A 33 13.33 -17.45 40.32
C LYS A 33 12.59 -17.39 38.98
N GLN A 34 11.27 -17.57 38.96
CA GLN A 34 10.46 -17.44 37.74
C GLN A 34 10.39 -16.01 37.21
N ASN A 35 10.45 -15.01 38.08
CA ASN A 35 10.39 -13.59 37.71
C ASN A 35 11.77 -12.93 37.60
N GLN A 36 12.87 -13.69 37.69
CA GLN A 36 14.19 -13.14 37.52
C GLN A 36 14.45 -12.82 36.06
N LEU A 37 14.81 -11.55 35.81
CA LEU A 37 15.44 -11.16 34.56
C LEU A 37 16.73 -11.97 34.37
N PRO A 38 17.08 -12.33 33.13
CA PRO A 38 18.30 -13.08 32.85
C PRO A 38 19.52 -12.35 33.44
N GLN A 39 20.31 -13.08 34.22
CA GLN A 39 21.42 -12.50 34.99
C GLN A 39 22.76 -12.73 34.30
N THR A 40 22.91 -13.89 33.65
CA THR A 40 24.13 -14.26 32.94
C THR A 40 24.25 -13.54 31.59
N PRO A 41 25.46 -13.33 31.07
CA PRO A 41 25.68 -12.81 29.72
C PRO A 41 24.94 -13.64 28.65
N GLU A 42 24.95 -14.96 28.77
CA GLU A 42 24.36 -15.90 27.80
C GLU A 42 22.83 -15.79 27.79
N GLU A 43 22.19 -15.76 28.97
CA GLU A 43 20.73 -15.61 29.05
C GLU A 43 20.28 -14.23 28.55
N LYS A 44 21.06 -13.17 28.83
CA LYS A 44 20.79 -11.82 28.30
C LYS A 44 20.87 -11.81 26.77
N LEU A 45 21.91 -12.44 26.21
CA LEU A 45 22.08 -12.56 24.76
C LEU A 45 20.90 -13.34 24.14
N ALA A 46 20.50 -14.46 24.74
CA ALA A 46 19.36 -15.25 24.26
C ALA A 46 18.05 -14.43 24.27
N LEU A 47 17.79 -13.67 25.34
CA LEU A 47 16.64 -12.77 25.40
C LEU A 47 16.72 -11.68 24.33
N THR A 48 17.89 -11.05 24.15
CA THR A 48 18.11 -10.04 23.10
C THR A 48 17.88 -10.62 21.71
N MET A 49 18.36 -11.84 21.41
CA MET A 49 18.10 -12.52 20.13
C MET A 49 16.62 -12.81 19.94
N GLN A 50 15.91 -13.23 21.00
CA GLN A 50 14.46 -13.45 20.92
C GLN A 50 13.70 -12.15 20.60
N VAL A 51 14.09 -11.04 21.24
CA VAL A 51 13.52 -9.72 20.95
C VAL A 51 13.87 -9.28 19.53
N ALA A 52 15.11 -9.47 19.09
CA ALA A 52 15.56 -9.14 17.74
C ALA A 52 14.77 -9.91 16.68
N ASN A 53 14.55 -11.22 16.87
CA ASN A 53 13.73 -12.02 15.97
C ASN A 53 12.29 -11.50 15.89
N ARG A 54 11.66 -11.19 17.04
CA ARG A 54 10.31 -10.59 17.06
C ARG A 54 10.25 -9.24 16.35
N LEU A 55 11.30 -8.42 16.49
CA LEU A 55 11.40 -7.14 15.78
C LEU A 55 11.55 -7.36 14.28
N ASN A 56 12.36 -8.34 13.86
CA ASN A 56 12.53 -8.70 12.47
C ASN A 56 11.21 -9.18 11.83
N ASP A 57 10.47 -10.05 12.52
CA ASP A 57 9.15 -10.52 12.06
C ASP A 57 8.15 -9.36 11.91
N ARG A 58 8.18 -8.40 12.82
CA ARG A 58 7.33 -7.19 12.74
C ARG A 58 7.78 -6.27 11.61
N MET A 59 9.07 -6.13 11.38
CA MET A 59 9.63 -5.31 10.31
C MET A 59 9.19 -5.85 8.95
N SER A 60 9.30 -7.16 8.72
CA SER A 60 8.87 -7.81 7.49
C SER A 60 7.39 -7.54 7.17
N ARG A 61 6.50 -7.61 8.17
CA ARG A 61 5.07 -7.29 7.95
C ARG A 61 4.84 -5.82 7.57
N VAL A 62 5.60 -4.91 8.19
CA VAL A 62 5.51 -3.48 7.88
C VAL A 62 6.01 -3.21 6.46
N GLU A 63 7.04 -3.90 6.00
CA GLU A 63 7.53 -3.82 4.62
C GLU A 63 6.47 -4.31 3.63
N ASP A 64 5.83 -5.45 3.91
CA ASP A 64 4.74 -5.99 3.08
C ASP A 64 3.55 -5.02 3.00
N ASP A 65 3.15 -4.42 4.13
CA ASP A 65 2.08 -3.41 4.17
C ASP A 65 2.47 -2.16 3.38
N ILE A 66 3.72 -1.71 3.49
CA ILE A 66 4.24 -0.56 2.74
C ILE A 66 4.20 -0.84 1.24
N ASP A 67 4.63 -2.02 0.80
CA ASP A 67 4.62 -2.40 -0.62
C ASP A 67 3.19 -2.54 -1.13
N TYR A 68 2.29 -3.12 -0.33
CA TYR A 68 0.87 -3.17 -0.64
C TYR A 68 0.29 -1.76 -0.82
N ILE A 69 0.56 -0.86 0.14
CA ILE A 69 0.09 0.53 0.09
C ILE A 69 0.69 1.26 -1.11
N LYS A 70 1.97 1.10 -1.38
CA LYS A 70 2.64 1.79 -2.49
C LYS A 70 2.11 1.34 -3.85
N ASN A 71 1.85 0.06 -4.05
CA ASN A 71 1.48 -0.48 -5.34
C ASN A 71 -0.04 -0.46 -5.60
N LYS A 72 -0.85 -0.70 -4.56
CA LYS A 72 -2.31 -0.73 -4.68
C LYS A 72 -3.00 0.60 -4.34
N SER A 73 -2.26 1.60 -3.87
CA SER A 73 -2.81 2.94 -3.73
C SER A 73 -3.13 3.55 -5.10
N GLU A 74 -4.05 4.51 -5.07
CA GLU A 74 -4.35 5.40 -6.18
C GLU A 74 -3.10 6.16 -6.64
N ILE A 75 -3.06 6.46 -7.94
CA ILE A 75 -2.01 7.29 -8.56
C ILE A 75 -1.91 8.65 -7.87
N ASP A 76 -0.70 9.16 -7.72
CA ASP A 76 -0.48 10.45 -7.08
C ASP A 76 -0.85 11.65 -7.99
N SER A 77 -0.75 12.88 -7.48
CA SER A 77 -1.10 14.08 -8.23
C SER A 77 -0.29 14.27 -9.51
N THR A 78 0.98 13.88 -9.50
CA THR A 78 1.88 13.97 -10.66
C THR A 78 1.45 12.99 -11.73
N GLN A 79 1.23 11.73 -11.35
CA GLN A 79 0.76 10.69 -12.25
C GLN A 79 -0.61 11.02 -12.85
N ARG A 80 -1.55 11.56 -12.04
CA ARG A 80 -2.85 12.05 -12.53
C ARG A 80 -2.69 13.11 -13.61
N TYR A 81 -1.80 14.07 -13.39
CA TYR A 81 -1.51 15.11 -14.36
C TYR A 81 -0.91 14.52 -15.65
N GLN A 82 0.05 13.60 -15.53
CA GLN A 82 0.68 12.94 -16.67
C GLN A 82 -0.32 12.16 -17.52
N LEU A 83 -1.20 11.37 -16.89
CA LEU A 83 -2.24 10.62 -17.59
C LEU A 83 -3.23 11.55 -18.31
N LYS A 84 -3.68 12.61 -17.63
CA LYS A 84 -4.56 13.63 -18.22
C LYS A 84 -3.90 14.32 -19.42
N ALA A 85 -2.62 14.67 -19.31
CA ALA A 85 -1.87 15.30 -20.37
C ALA A 85 -1.70 14.36 -21.57
N ALA A 86 -1.37 13.09 -21.33
CA ALA A 86 -1.26 12.05 -22.36
C ALA A 86 -2.59 11.83 -23.09
N ARG A 87 -3.69 11.69 -22.34
CA ARG A 87 -5.04 11.55 -22.88
C ARG A 87 -5.41 12.73 -23.78
N ASN A 88 -5.19 13.95 -23.30
CA ASN A 88 -5.53 15.14 -24.06
C ASN A 88 -4.69 15.26 -25.34
N ARG A 89 -3.40 14.93 -25.27
CA ARG A 89 -2.52 14.88 -26.44
C ARG A 89 -3.04 13.88 -27.46
N LYS A 90 -3.38 12.66 -27.02
CA LYS A 90 -3.90 11.62 -27.90
C LYS A 90 -5.22 12.01 -28.55
N ALA A 91 -6.15 12.57 -27.78
CA ALA A 91 -7.43 13.02 -28.34
C ALA A 91 -7.24 14.10 -29.42
N VAL A 92 -6.33 15.05 -29.22
CA VAL A 92 -5.98 16.06 -30.22
C VAL A 92 -5.36 15.44 -31.47
N GLU A 93 -4.43 14.49 -31.30
CA GLU A 93 -3.83 13.73 -32.40
C GLU A 93 -4.89 13.02 -33.24
N VAL A 94 -5.80 12.30 -32.59
CA VAL A 94 -6.92 11.58 -33.23
C VAL A 94 -7.86 12.54 -33.98
N CYS A 95 -8.07 13.76 -33.47
CA CYS A 95 -8.84 14.78 -34.19
C CYS A 95 -8.16 15.25 -35.50
N GLY A 96 -6.87 14.96 -35.70
CA GLY A 96 -6.05 15.50 -36.80
C GLY A 96 -5.22 16.73 -36.42
N GLY A 97 -5.05 16.99 -35.12
CA GLY A 97 -4.34 18.16 -34.60
C GLY A 97 -5.24 19.35 -34.28
N LYS A 98 -4.69 20.37 -33.62
CA LYS A 98 -5.46 21.56 -33.18
C LYS A 98 -5.98 22.40 -34.34
N ASP A 99 -5.31 22.33 -35.48
CA ASP A 99 -5.68 23.11 -36.66
C ASP A 99 -6.69 22.43 -37.58
N SER A 100 -6.99 21.16 -37.33
CA SER A 100 -7.96 20.39 -38.10
C SER A 100 -9.37 20.97 -38.02
N ASN A 101 -10.13 20.80 -39.10
CA ASN A 101 -11.51 21.28 -39.16
C ASN A 101 -12.38 20.60 -38.10
N PHE A 102 -12.16 19.31 -37.85
CA PHE A 102 -12.85 18.58 -36.78
C PHE A 102 -12.53 19.17 -35.42
N TYR A 103 -11.27 19.49 -35.13
CA TYR A 103 -10.89 20.11 -33.85
C TYR A 103 -11.54 21.48 -33.64
N LYS A 104 -11.63 22.29 -34.69
CA LYS A 104 -12.23 23.63 -34.66
C LYS A 104 -13.76 23.59 -34.65
N THR A 105 -14.37 22.49 -35.10
CA THR A 105 -15.83 22.34 -35.16
C THR A 105 -16.43 22.31 -33.75
N LYS A 106 -17.43 23.18 -33.53
CA LYS A 106 -18.09 23.29 -32.23
C LYS A 106 -18.60 21.93 -31.74
N ASN A 107 -18.22 21.55 -30.53
CA ASN A 107 -18.58 20.31 -29.84
C ASN A 107 -18.07 18.99 -30.45
N ALA A 108 -17.61 18.94 -31.70
CA ALA A 108 -17.13 17.70 -32.32
C ALA A 108 -15.97 17.03 -31.55
N PRO A 109 -14.92 17.76 -31.10
CA PRO A 109 -13.81 17.15 -30.38
C PRO A 109 -14.25 16.50 -29.08
N ARG A 110 -15.25 17.08 -28.41
CA ARG A 110 -15.76 16.57 -27.12
C ARG A 110 -16.21 15.11 -27.22
N LYS A 111 -16.62 14.64 -28.40
CA LYS A 111 -16.93 13.24 -28.66
C LYS A 111 -15.71 12.35 -28.47
N VAL A 112 -14.57 12.70 -29.09
CA VAL A 112 -13.29 11.98 -28.98
C VAL A 112 -12.81 11.96 -27.53
N PHE A 113 -12.79 13.11 -26.86
CA PHE A 113 -12.34 13.18 -25.46
C PHE A 113 -13.22 12.32 -24.54
N ARG A 114 -14.53 12.30 -24.77
CA ARG A 114 -15.48 11.53 -23.95
C ARG A 114 -15.36 10.03 -24.20
N GLU A 115 -15.23 9.61 -25.46
CA GLU A 115 -15.09 8.20 -25.82
C GLU A 115 -13.79 7.63 -25.25
N LEU A 116 -12.66 8.31 -25.46
CA LEU A 116 -11.38 7.92 -24.87
C LEU A 116 -11.45 7.86 -23.33
N GLU A 117 -12.17 8.79 -22.70
CA GLU A 117 -12.37 8.77 -21.25
C GLU A 117 -13.19 7.56 -20.79
N HIS A 118 -14.27 7.25 -21.50
CA HIS A 118 -15.13 6.13 -21.20
C HIS A 118 -14.38 4.81 -21.36
N ASP A 119 -13.69 4.61 -22.49
CA ASP A 119 -12.97 3.37 -22.77
C ASP A 119 -11.84 3.13 -21.76
N LEU A 120 -11.16 4.19 -21.31
CA LEU A 120 -10.18 4.08 -20.25
C LEU A 120 -10.85 3.66 -18.94
N LYS A 121 -11.94 4.32 -18.54
CA LYS A 121 -12.66 4.00 -17.30
C LYS A 121 -13.17 2.56 -17.30
N ASP A 122 -13.69 2.08 -18.42
CA ASP A 122 -14.17 0.72 -18.59
C ASP A 122 -13.03 -0.31 -18.54
N THR A 123 -11.93 -0.04 -19.25
CA THR A 123 -10.77 -0.95 -19.32
C THR A 123 -10.10 -1.17 -17.97
N PHE A 124 -10.07 -0.13 -17.14
CA PHE A 124 -9.46 -0.17 -15.80
C PHE A 124 -10.51 -0.36 -14.68
N VAL A 125 -11.79 -0.40 -15.02
CA VAL A 125 -12.92 -0.54 -14.09
C VAL A 125 -12.88 0.52 -12.97
N ILE A 126 -12.81 1.79 -13.37
CA ILE A 126 -12.70 2.95 -12.47
C ILE A 126 -13.78 3.99 -12.75
N SER A 127 -14.28 4.64 -11.70
CA SER A 127 -15.28 5.71 -11.83
C SER A 127 -14.62 7.05 -12.21
N ARG A 128 -13.48 7.32 -11.60
CA ARG A 128 -12.69 8.54 -11.79
C ARG A 128 -11.25 8.21 -12.15
N TYR A 129 -10.56 9.17 -12.75
CA TYR A 129 -9.14 9.00 -13.07
C TYR A 129 -8.29 8.87 -11.83
N GLU A 130 -8.71 9.54 -10.75
CA GLU A 130 -8.06 9.47 -9.44
C GLU A 130 -8.02 8.03 -8.91
N ASP A 131 -9.05 7.22 -9.21
CA ASP A 131 -9.19 5.85 -8.69
C ASP A 131 -8.24 4.85 -9.36
N LEU A 132 -7.47 5.25 -10.38
CA LEU A 132 -6.51 4.37 -11.04
C LEU A 132 -5.41 3.98 -10.05
N LYS A 133 -5.11 2.68 -9.93
CA LYS A 133 -4.03 2.20 -9.08
C LYS A 133 -2.67 2.49 -9.69
N LYS A 134 -1.66 2.68 -8.83
CA LYS A 134 -0.27 2.92 -9.25
C LYS A 134 0.30 1.77 -10.08
N GLU A 135 0.00 0.52 -9.71
CA GLU A 135 0.42 -0.66 -10.47
C GLU A 135 -0.07 -0.66 -11.93
N ASP A 136 -1.20 0.00 -12.21
CA ASP A 136 -1.81 0.07 -13.54
C ASP A 136 -1.39 1.30 -14.35
N PHE A 137 -0.56 2.20 -13.77
CA PHE A 137 -0.25 3.49 -14.38
C PHE A 137 0.40 3.36 -15.77
N ASP A 138 1.44 2.53 -15.89
CA ASP A 138 2.14 2.32 -17.16
C ASP A 138 1.26 1.64 -18.20
N ARG A 139 0.38 0.73 -17.76
CA ARG A 139 -0.62 0.08 -18.60
C ARG A 139 -1.63 1.11 -19.13
N ALA A 140 -2.09 2.04 -18.29
CA ALA A 140 -2.99 3.11 -18.70
C ALA A 140 -2.33 4.09 -19.68
N MET A 141 -1.06 4.44 -19.46
CA MET A 141 -0.29 5.27 -20.39
C MET A 141 -0.13 4.59 -21.76
N THR A 142 0.14 3.28 -21.76
CA THR A 142 0.24 2.46 -22.98
C THR A 142 -1.10 2.37 -23.70
N PHE A 143 -2.18 2.13 -22.96
CA PHE A 143 -3.54 2.11 -23.48
C PHE A 143 -3.87 3.42 -24.20
N VAL A 144 -3.63 4.57 -23.53
CA VAL A 144 -3.86 5.89 -24.13
C VAL A 144 -3.01 6.09 -25.38
N GLY A 145 -1.74 5.72 -25.36
CA GLY A 145 -0.84 5.86 -26.52
C GLY A 145 -1.34 5.09 -27.75
N ASN A 146 -1.96 3.93 -27.53
CA ASN A 146 -2.42 3.01 -28.57
C ASN A 146 -3.92 3.10 -28.86
N TRP A 147 -4.64 4.01 -28.21
CA TRP A 147 -6.08 4.12 -28.37
C TRP A 147 -6.47 4.67 -29.75
N TYR A 148 -7.55 4.13 -30.30
CA TYR A 148 -8.19 4.58 -31.54
C TYR A 148 -9.70 4.71 -31.31
N PRO A 149 -10.35 5.71 -31.93
CA PRO A 149 -11.80 5.87 -31.81
C PRO A 149 -12.55 4.74 -32.50
N SER A 150 -13.80 4.54 -32.11
CA SER A 150 -14.74 3.66 -32.81
C SER A 150 -14.83 4.02 -34.29
N TYR A 151 -15.14 3.01 -35.11
CA TYR A 151 -15.23 3.18 -36.56
C TYR A 151 -16.20 4.31 -36.98
N PRO A 152 -17.41 4.46 -36.39
CA PRO A 152 -18.29 5.58 -36.73
C PRO A 152 -17.69 6.95 -36.40
N LEU A 153 -17.05 7.10 -35.23
CA LEU A 153 -16.41 8.36 -34.85
C LEU A 153 -15.21 8.66 -35.76
N LYS A 154 -14.42 7.64 -36.12
CA LYS A 154 -13.32 7.76 -37.08
C LYS A 154 -13.81 8.30 -38.44
N GLN A 155 -14.87 7.71 -39.00
CA GLN A 155 -15.45 8.20 -40.25
C GLN A 155 -15.96 9.64 -40.13
N GLU A 156 -16.56 10.01 -38.99
CA GLU A 156 -17.03 11.37 -38.75
C GLU A 156 -15.85 12.37 -38.76
N ILE A 157 -14.75 12.02 -38.11
CA ILE A 157 -13.51 12.82 -38.10
C ILE A 157 -12.99 13.03 -39.52
N GLU A 158 -12.82 11.94 -40.27
CA GLU A 158 -12.30 11.98 -41.64
C GLU A 158 -13.18 12.84 -42.55
N ARG A 159 -14.51 12.67 -42.46
CA ARG A 159 -15.46 13.45 -43.26
C ARG A 159 -15.38 14.94 -42.97
N ILE A 160 -15.35 15.36 -41.70
CA ILE A 160 -15.30 16.78 -41.33
C ILE A 160 -13.93 17.38 -41.69
N ASN A 161 -12.85 16.64 -41.48
CA ASN A 161 -11.51 17.10 -41.85
C ASN A 161 -11.33 17.26 -43.36
N ALA A 162 -12.03 16.47 -44.17
CA ALA A 162 -12.01 16.58 -45.63
C ALA A 162 -12.84 17.76 -46.19
N GLN A 163 -13.66 18.44 -45.37
CA GLN A 163 -14.40 19.62 -45.83
C GLN A 163 -13.46 20.79 -46.03
N THR A 164 -13.45 21.39 -47.22
CA THR A 164 -12.68 22.63 -47.46
C THR A 164 -13.33 23.78 -46.72
N THR A 165 -12.60 24.41 -45.79
CA THR A 165 -13.01 25.67 -45.16
C THR A 165 -12.88 26.77 -46.21
N LEU A 166 -13.99 27.22 -46.80
CA LEU A 166 -14.00 28.43 -47.62
C LEU A 166 -13.82 29.62 -46.67
N GLU A 167 -12.62 30.22 -46.68
CA GLU A 167 -12.41 31.54 -46.06
C GLU A 167 -13.24 32.56 -46.85
N VAL A 168 -14.22 33.18 -46.20
CA VAL A 168 -14.95 34.35 -46.69
C VAL A 168 -14.52 35.55 -45.87
#